data_AF-A7SE40-F1
#
_entry.id   AF-A7SE40-F1
#
_cell.length_a   1.000
_cell.length_b   1.000
_cell.length_c   1.000
_cell.angle_alpha   90.00
_cell.angle_beta   90.00
_cell.angle_gamma   90.00
#
_symmetry.space_group_name_H-M   'P 1'
#
loop_
_entity.id
_entity.type
_entity.pdbx_description
1 polymer ?
#
loop_
_entity_poly.entity_id
_entity_poly.type
_entity_poly.pdbx_seq_one_letter_code
_entity_poly.pdbx_strand_id
1 'polypeptide(L)'
;LKNLASGGWIDQYTRALFTEVNIYNNNVNLLCVVTLLFEFLPSTGGIPFVNVQPIKLFRYLGGFSHALLGFEVVFLFLIFYWVYRDVKKIIDQGKAYWKGLWNVVDSLITSLSICAVGFYFARLVFINVAIKQFREDPKRFVSFQYVILLNEAHNCLMAVVVLLLNLKFLRLLRFNRKISMLSATVKLAAKPLFAYALVIFLVILAFAFLGTLMFGTQLPQYRTLTRSVVAFSEMMLGKFDFYELAEANRAFGPGLIFIYQLAMQFILLNLFIGILCESFEVVRSDALQQPNEYEIVNYMTNRIKSYFGQT
;
A
#
# COMPACT_ATOMS: atom_id res chain seq x y z
N LEU A 1 -23.27 32.56 13.25
CA LEU A 1 -21.84 32.90 13.44
C LEU A 1 -21.63 34.08 14.38
N LYS A 2 -22.16 35.29 14.10
CA LYS A 2 -21.99 36.46 14.99
C LYS A 2 -22.40 36.20 16.45
N ASN A 3 -23.53 35.53 16.67
CA ASN A 3 -24.00 35.18 18.02
C ASN A 3 -23.11 34.14 18.74
N LEU A 4 -22.47 33.22 17.99
CA LEU A 4 -21.54 32.24 18.56
C LEU A 4 -20.22 32.90 18.95
N ALA A 5 -19.77 33.87 18.13
CA ALA A 5 -18.59 34.67 18.41
C ALA A 5 -18.80 35.56 19.66
N SER A 6 -19.95 36.23 19.77
CA SER A 6 -20.28 37.03 20.96
C SER A 6 -20.44 36.18 22.22
N GLY A 7 -20.83 34.92 22.07
CA GLY A 7 -20.97 33.97 23.17
C GLY A 7 -19.67 33.27 23.60
N GLY A 8 -18.52 33.61 23.01
CA GLY A 8 -17.24 33.00 23.35
C GLY A 8 -17.19 31.50 23.06
N TRP A 9 -17.90 31.02 22.03
CA TRP A 9 -18.04 29.60 21.74
C TRP A 9 -16.71 28.90 21.44
N ILE A 10 -15.74 29.63 20.88
CA ILE A 10 -14.35 29.18 20.73
C ILE A 10 -13.54 29.93 21.77
N ASP A 11 -12.89 29.18 22.65
CA ASP A 11 -12.08 29.68 23.76
C ASP A 11 -10.67 29.09 23.74
N GLN A 12 -9.86 29.46 24.74
CA GLN A 12 -8.49 28.95 24.91
C GLN A 12 -8.40 27.45 25.24
N TYR A 13 -9.51 26.83 25.64
CA TYR A 13 -9.60 25.40 25.95
C TYR A 13 -10.04 24.57 24.75
N THR A 14 -10.56 25.21 23.70
CA THR A 14 -10.95 24.57 22.45
C THR A 14 -9.71 24.00 21.77
N ARG A 15 -9.71 22.68 21.53
CA ARG A 15 -8.56 21.96 20.93
C ARG A 15 -8.73 21.66 19.44
N ALA A 16 -9.95 21.44 19.00
CA ALA A 16 -10.23 21.09 17.62
C ALA A 16 -11.63 21.59 17.22
N LEU A 17 -11.72 22.16 16.02
CA LEU A 17 -12.97 22.49 15.37
C LEU A 17 -13.14 21.57 14.16
N PHE A 18 -14.22 20.78 14.17
CA PHE A 18 -14.61 19.94 13.04
C PHE A 18 -15.77 20.59 12.29
N THR A 19 -15.64 20.74 10.98
CA THR A 19 -16.72 21.14 10.08
C THR A 19 -16.88 20.09 9.00
N GLU A 20 -18.04 19.44 8.97
CA GLU A 20 -18.38 18.42 7.97
C GLU A 20 -19.35 19.01 6.93
N VAL A 21 -19.06 18.79 5.65
CA VAL A 21 -19.90 19.23 4.54
C VAL A 21 -20.02 18.11 3.53
N ASN A 22 -21.26 17.82 3.11
CA ASN A 22 -21.53 16.86 2.04
C ASN A 22 -21.93 17.60 0.78
N ILE A 23 -21.24 17.35 -0.33
CA ILE A 23 -21.49 17.98 -1.63
C ILE A 23 -21.78 16.88 -2.64
N TYR A 24 -22.97 16.87 -3.24
CA TYR A 24 -23.34 15.90 -4.27
C TYR A 24 -23.33 16.55 -5.66
N ASN A 25 -22.58 15.96 -6.58
CA ASN A 25 -22.60 16.31 -8.00
C ASN A 25 -23.43 15.28 -8.77
N ASN A 26 -24.59 15.70 -9.27
CA ASN A 26 -25.53 14.85 -9.99
C ASN A 26 -25.01 14.42 -11.38
N ASN A 27 -24.26 15.28 -12.08
CA ASN A 27 -23.80 15.01 -13.45
C ASN A 27 -22.84 13.82 -13.53
N VAL A 28 -21.99 13.66 -12.52
CA VAL A 28 -21.01 12.56 -12.41
C VAL A 28 -21.36 11.54 -11.33
N ASN A 29 -22.47 11.76 -10.60
CA ASN A 29 -22.95 10.91 -9.51
C ASN A 29 -21.85 10.64 -8.46
N LEU A 30 -21.23 11.71 -7.99
CA LEU A 30 -20.21 11.69 -6.93
C LEU A 30 -20.69 12.50 -5.74
N LEU A 31 -20.68 11.87 -4.58
CA LEU A 31 -20.80 12.52 -3.28
C LEU A 31 -19.41 12.77 -2.74
N CYS A 32 -19.04 14.04 -2.55
CA CYS A 32 -17.84 14.44 -1.85
C CYS A 32 -18.19 14.75 -0.41
N VAL A 33 -17.57 14.03 0.52
CA VAL A 33 -17.66 14.34 1.95
C VAL A 33 -16.38 15.05 2.34
N VAL A 34 -16.54 16.27 2.84
CA VAL A 34 -15.47 17.18 3.19
C VAL A 34 -15.43 17.30 4.71
N THR A 35 -14.30 16.95 5.31
CA THR A 35 -14.01 17.20 6.71
C THR A 35 -12.94 18.27 6.80
N LEU A 36 -13.29 19.42 7.39
CA LEU A 36 -12.36 20.48 7.73
C LEU A 36 -12.07 20.38 9.23
N LEU A 37 -10.83 20.12 9.59
CA LEU A 37 -10.34 20.11 10.96
C LEU A 37 -9.43 21.31 11.16
N PHE A 38 -9.68 22.12 12.18
CA PHE A 38 -8.75 23.12 12.64
C PHE A 38 -8.31 22.77 14.06
N GLU A 39 -7.05 22.38 14.21
CA GLU A 39 -6.47 22.01 15.51
C GLU A 39 -5.79 23.22 16.15
N PHE A 40 -6.13 23.53 17.40
CA PHE A 40 -5.56 24.64 18.17
C PHE A 40 -4.41 24.14 19.05
N LEU A 41 -3.22 24.66 18.82
CA LEU A 41 -2.03 24.23 19.56
C LEU A 41 -1.93 24.94 20.91
N PRO A 42 -1.47 24.25 21.97
CA PRO A 42 -1.20 24.88 23.27
C PRO A 42 -0.16 26.01 23.21
N SER A 43 0.78 25.95 22.26
CA SER A 43 1.89 26.89 22.11
C SER A 43 1.57 28.13 21.25
N THR A 44 0.27 28.43 21.08
CA THR A 44 -0.28 29.49 20.20
C THR A 44 -0.15 29.19 18.70
N GLY A 45 -1.29 29.19 17.99
CA GLY A 45 -1.40 28.86 16.56
C GLY A 45 -2.42 27.75 16.31
N GLY A 46 -2.78 27.53 15.03
CA GLY A 46 -3.64 26.42 14.65
C GLY A 46 -3.22 25.78 13.33
N ILE A 47 -3.39 24.46 13.23
CA ILE A 47 -3.04 23.68 12.04
C ILE A 47 -4.34 23.29 11.33
N PRO A 48 -4.56 23.77 10.09
CA PRO A 48 -5.69 23.31 9.29
C PRO A 48 -5.37 21.94 8.68
N PHE A 49 -6.35 21.06 8.70
CA PHE A 49 -6.34 19.78 8.01
C PHE A 49 -7.63 19.65 7.19
N VAL A 50 -7.47 19.32 5.92
CA VAL A 50 -8.58 19.19 4.96
C VAL A 50 -8.57 17.77 4.44
N ASN A 51 -9.69 17.07 4.60
CA ASN A 51 -9.90 15.75 4.05
C ASN A 51 -11.12 15.78 3.12
N VAL A 52 -10.91 15.42 1.85
CA VAL A 52 -11.95 15.38 0.82
C VAL A 52 -12.03 13.97 0.29
N GLN A 53 -13.16 13.31 0.53
CA GLN A 53 -13.35 11.91 0.18
C GLN A 53 -14.52 11.76 -0.80
N PRO A 54 -14.23 11.53 -2.10
CA PRO A 54 -15.26 11.30 -3.10
C PRO A 54 -15.74 9.85 -3.11
N ILE A 55 -17.05 9.63 -3.11
CA ILE A 55 -17.68 8.32 -3.25
C ILE A 55 -18.78 8.36 -4.32
N LYS A 56 -18.87 7.30 -5.13
CA LYS A 56 -20.04 7.11 -6.00
C LYS A 56 -21.23 6.69 -5.14
N LEU A 57 -22.28 7.51 -5.14
CA LEU A 57 -23.47 7.28 -4.32
C LEU A 57 -24.32 6.15 -4.91
N PHE A 58 -24.61 6.22 -6.22
CA PHE A 58 -25.30 5.15 -6.95
C PHE A 58 -24.30 4.38 -7.82
N ARG A 59 -24.15 3.07 -7.59
CA ARG A 59 -23.12 2.29 -8.30
C ARG A 59 -23.52 1.93 -9.73
N TYR A 60 -24.81 1.69 -9.96
CA TYR A 60 -25.37 1.23 -11.24
C TYR A 60 -26.03 2.37 -12.02
N LEU A 61 -25.26 3.42 -12.34
CA LEU A 61 -25.71 4.54 -13.17
C LEU A 61 -24.86 4.65 -14.44
N GLY A 62 -25.47 4.53 -15.62
CA GLY A 62 -24.82 4.68 -16.94
C GLY A 62 -24.68 3.37 -17.74
N GLY A 63 -24.29 3.48 -19.01
CA GLY A 63 -24.27 2.34 -19.96
C GLY A 63 -23.31 1.19 -19.60
N PHE A 64 -22.21 1.47 -18.88
CA PHE A 64 -21.25 0.45 -18.44
C PHE A 64 -21.70 -0.32 -17.17
N SER A 65 -22.81 0.09 -16.55
CA SER A 65 -23.27 -0.49 -15.27
C SER A 65 -23.59 -1.98 -15.36
N HIS A 66 -24.14 -2.43 -16.49
CA HIS A 66 -24.46 -3.85 -16.70
C HIS A 66 -23.20 -4.71 -16.81
N ALA A 67 -22.16 -4.23 -17.47
CA ALA A 67 -20.86 -4.91 -17.55
C ALA A 67 -20.21 -4.99 -16.15
N LEU A 68 -20.26 -3.90 -15.38
CA LEU A 68 -19.77 -3.86 -14.01
C LEU A 68 -20.46 -4.92 -13.12
N LEU A 69 -21.79 -5.03 -13.21
CA LEU A 69 -22.56 -6.05 -12.50
C LEU A 69 -22.12 -7.46 -12.92
N GLY A 70 -21.90 -7.69 -14.23
CA GLY A 70 -21.36 -8.95 -14.73
C GLY A 70 -20.01 -9.31 -14.10
N PHE A 71 -19.07 -8.36 -14.01
CA PHE A 71 -17.77 -8.60 -13.37
C PHE A 71 -17.88 -8.88 -11.87
N GLU A 72 -18.81 -8.21 -11.16
CA GLU A 72 -19.07 -8.49 -9.74
C GLU A 72 -19.59 -9.90 -9.52
N VAL A 73 -20.53 -10.35 -10.37
CA VAL A 73 -21.07 -11.71 -10.31
C VAL A 73 -19.98 -12.75 -10.58
N VAL A 74 -19.14 -12.53 -11.60
CA VAL A 74 -17.98 -13.39 -11.89
C VAL A 74 -17.01 -13.41 -10.71
N PHE A 75 -16.74 -12.27 -10.09
CA PHE A 75 -15.87 -12.20 -8.92
C PHE A 75 -16.42 -13.00 -7.73
N LEU A 76 -17.73 -12.94 -7.47
CA LEU A 76 -18.37 -13.78 -6.45
C LEU A 76 -18.22 -15.27 -6.77
N PHE A 77 -18.44 -15.69 -8.02
CA PHE A 77 -18.21 -17.08 -8.44
C PHE A 77 -16.76 -17.52 -8.24
N LEU A 78 -15.78 -16.65 -8.54
CA LEU A 78 -14.37 -16.93 -8.30
C LEU A 78 -14.06 -17.12 -6.81
N ILE A 79 -14.66 -16.33 -5.93
CA ILE A 79 -14.51 -16.50 -4.47
C ILE A 79 -15.03 -17.87 -4.04
N PHE A 80 -16.24 -18.27 -4.48
CA PHE A 80 -16.77 -19.59 -4.16
C PHE A 80 -15.85 -20.72 -4.63
N TYR A 81 -15.33 -20.61 -5.85
CA TYR A 81 -14.35 -21.56 -6.37
C TYR A 81 -13.05 -21.60 -5.54
N TRP A 82 -12.53 -20.44 -5.13
CA TRP A 82 -11.33 -20.38 -4.29
C TRP A 82 -11.55 -20.96 -2.90
N VAL A 83 -12.70 -20.69 -2.27
CA VAL A 83 -13.09 -21.31 -0.99
C VAL A 83 -13.14 -22.82 -1.11
N TYR A 84 -13.85 -23.35 -2.11
CA TYR A 84 -13.93 -24.79 -2.34
C TYR A 84 -12.54 -25.42 -2.53
N ARG A 85 -11.70 -24.80 -3.38
CA ARG A 85 -10.33 -25.24 -3.64
C ARG A 85 -9.49 -25.26 -2.35
N ASP A 86 -9.57 -24.21 -1.55
CA ASP A 86 -8.74 -24.07 -0.34
C ASP A 86 -9.20 -25.04 0.74
N VAL A 87 -10.52 -25.21 0.94
CA VAL A 87 -11.09 -26.21 1.85
C VAL A 87 -10.65 -27.62 1.45
N LYS A 88 -10.77 -27.98 0.17
CA LYS A 88 -10.32 -29.29 -0.33
C LYS A 88 -8.84 -29.53 -0.05
N LYS A 89 -7.97 -28.56 -0.35
CA LYS A 89 -6.53 -28.66 -0.08
C LYS A 89 -6.22 -28.79 1.42
N ILE A 90 -6.98 -28.10 2.28
CA ILE A 90 -6.80 -28.17 3.74
C ILE A 90 -7.19 -29.56 4.24
N ILE A 91 -8.27 -30.16 3.70
CA ILE A 91 -8.68 -31.53 4.05
C ILE A 91 -7.61 -32.54 3.60
N ASP A 92 -7.14 -32.42 2.35
CA ASP A 92 -6.17 -33.37 1.78
C ASP A 92 -4.78 -33.29 2.45
N GLN A 93 -4.31 -32.09 2.81
CA GLN A 93 -2.94 -31.86 3.32
C GLN A 93 -2.88 -31.67 4.84
N GLY A 94 -4.02 -31.47 5.51
CA GLY A 94 -4.11 -31.21 6.94
C GLY A 94 -3.18 -30.09 7.41
N LYS A 95 -2.33 -30.39 8.40
CA LYS A 95 -1.36 -29.42 8.97
C LYS A 95 -0.22 -29.08 8.01
N ALA A 96 0.06 -29.90 6.99
CA ALA A 96 1.12 -29.62 6.02
C ALA A 96 0.75 -28.44 5.12
N TYR A 97 -0.54 -28.14 4.94
CA TYR A 97 -1.02 -26.99 4.18
C TYR A 97 -0.38 -25.67 4.63
N TRP A 98 -0.32 -25.44 5.94
CA TRP A 98 0.19 -24.21 6.55
C TRP A 98 1.71 -24.04 6.47
N LYS A 99 2.46 -25.10 6.17
CA LYS A 99 3.91 -25.01 5.93
C LYS A 99 4.23 -24.43 4.55
N GLY A 100 3.30 -24.52 3.60
CA GLY A 100 3.47 -23.98 2.26
C GLY A 100 3.18 -22.49 2.21
N LEU A 101 4.21 -21.65 2.01
CA LEU A 101 4.05 -20.18 1.89
C LEU A 101 2.95 -19.79 0.90
N TRP A 102 2.85 -20.47 -0.23
CA TRP A 102 1.86 -20.16 -1.27
C TRP A 102 0.44 -20.60 -0.92
N ASN A 103 0.29 -21.66 -0.13
CA ASN A 103 -1.01 -22.06 0.38
C ASN A 103 -1.52 -21.02 1.39
N VAL A 104 -0.63 -20.48 2.23
CA VAL A 104 -0.95 -19.38 3.14
C VAL A 104 -1.36 -18.12 2.36
N VAL A 105 -0.63 -17.77 1.30
CA VAL A 105 -1.00 -16.64 0.42
C VAL A 105 -2.36 -16.87 -0.26
N ASP A 106 -2.64 -18.08 -0.76
CA ASP A 106 -3.94 -18.41 -1.36
C ASP A 106 -5.08 -18.25 -0.35
N SER A 107 -4.92 -18.77 0.86
CA SER A 107 -5.88 -18.63 1.97
C SER A 107 -6.07 -17.16 2.38
N LEU A 108 -4.98 -16.37 2.39
CA LEU A 108 -5.04 -14.93 2.67
C LEU A 108 -5.83 -14.17 1.59
N ILE A 109 -5.62 -14.47 0.30
CA ILE A 109 -6.40 -13.88 -0.80
C ILE A 109 -7.89 -14.20 -0.63
N THR A 110 -8.22 -15.46 -0.35
CA THR A 110 -9.61 -15.91 -0.19
C THR A 110 -10.28 -15.24 1.01
N SER A 111 -9.62 -15.20 2.18
CA SER A 111 -10.16 -14.56 3.39
C SER A 111 -10.33 -13.05 3.23
N LEU A 112 -9.34 -12.34 2.68
CA LEU A 112 -9.46 -10.90 2.41
C LEU A 112 -10.57 -10.59 1.40
N SER A 113 -10.77 -11.44 0.40
CA SER A 113 -11.84 -11.27 -0.59
C SER A 113 -13.23 -11.44 0.03
N ILE A 114 -13.41 -12.42 0.94
CA ILE A 114 -14.66 -12.59 1.69
C ILE A 114 -14.93 -11.37 2.59
N CYS A 115 -13.92 -10.90 3.32
CA CYS A 115 -14.03 -9.69 4.12
C CYS A 115 -14.41 -8.47 3.26
N ALA A 116 -13.79 -8.30 2.09
CA ALA A 116 -14.09 -7.20 1.18
C ALA A 116 -15.55 -7.21 0.71
N VAL A 117 -16.12 -8.40 0.43
CA VAL A 117 -17.55 -8.57 0.12
C VAL A 117 -18.42 -8.22 1.32
N GLY A 118 -18.05 -8.62 2.54
CA GLY A 118 -18.74 -8.23 3.77
C GLY A 118 -18.80 -6.71 3.97
N PHE A 119 -17.65 -6.03 3.84
CA PHE A 119 -17.57 -4.56 3.90
C PHE A 119 -18.37 -3.89 2.79
N TYR A 120 -18.42 -4.48 1.60
CA TYR A 120 -19.24 -3.99 0.49
C TYR A 120 -20.73 -3.99 0.85
N PHE A 121 -21.26 -5.10 1.36
CA PHE A 121 -22.66 -5.17 1.79
C PHE A 121 -22.95 -4.25 2.97
N ALA A 122 -22.06 -4.20 3.97
CA ALA A 122 -22.20 -3.26 5.09
C ALA A 122 -22.30 -1.81 4.58
N ARG A 123 -21.39 -1.42 3.68
CA ARG A 123 -21.42 -0.09 3.04
C ARG A 123 -22.75 0.18 2.35
N LEU A 124 -23.30 -0.78 1.60
CA LEU A 124 -24.60 -0.62 0.93
C LEU A 124 -25.74 -0.38 1.92
N VAL A 125 -25.77 -1.11 3.03
CA VAL A 125 -26.78 -0.92 4.09
C VAL A 125 -26.67 0.49 4.68
N PHE A 126 -25.48 0.93 5.06
CA PHE A 126 -25.28 2.26 5.64
C PHE A 126 -25.58 3.40 4.66
N ILE A 127 -25.28 3.24 3.35
CA ILE A 127 -25.69 4.20 2.32
C ILE A 127 -27.21 4.32 2.27
N ASN A 128 -27.93 3.19 2.24
CA ASN A 128 -29.38 3.20 2.16
C ASN A 128 -30.03 3.84 3.41
N VAL A 129 -29.46 3.59 4.58
CA VAL A 129 -29.89 4.24 5.83
C VAL A 129 -29.65 5.75 5.78
N ALA A 130 -28.47 6.20 5.35
CA ALA A 130 -28.15 7.62 5.24
C ALA A 130 -29.05 8.34 4.22
N ILE A 131 -29.29 7.72 3.06
CA ILE A 131 -30.21 8.26 2.05
C ILE A 131 -31.64 8.33 2.58
N LYS A 132 -32.09 7.32 3.33
CA LYS A 132 -33.43 7.32 3.93
C LYS A 132 -33.61 8.45 4.93
N GLN A 133 -32.64 8.65 5.83
CA GLN A 133 -32.65 9.77 6.79
C GLN A 133 -32.68 11.13 6.09
N PHE A 134 -31.91 11.27 5.00
CA PHE A 134 -31.89 12.51 4.22
C PHE A 134 -33.22 12.76 3.49
N ARG A 135 -33.92 11.72 3.05
CA ARG A 135 -35.26 11.84 2.43
C ARG A 135 -36.35 12.21 3.43
N GLU A 136 -36.25 11.70 4.67
CA GLU A 136 -37.22 12.00 5.74
C GLU A 136 -37.10 13.44 6.24
N ASP A 137 -35.87 13.95 6.40
CA ASP A 137 -35.64 15.36 6.78
C ASP A 137 -34.48 15.98 5.98
N PRO A 138 -34.78 16.63 4.83
CA PRO A 138 -33.76 17.25 3.99
C PRO A 138 -33.03 18.44 4.64
N LYS A 139 -33.58 19.00 5.74
CA LYS A 139 -32.96 20.14 6.43
C LYS A 139 -31.98 19.69 7.52
N ARG A 140 -32.03 18.42 7.92
CA ARG A 140 -31.12 17.85 8.90
C ARG A 140 -29.85 17.36 8.22
N PHE A 141 -28.70 17.69 8.83
CA PHE A 141 -27.43 17.13 8.39
C PHE A 141 -27.38 15.62 8.67
N VAL A 142 -27.03 14.84 7.64
CA VAL A 142 -26.78 13.39 7.72
C VAL A 142 -25.29 13.16 7.50
N SER A 143 -24.60 12.56 8.47
CA SER A 143 -23.18 12.26 8.32
C SER A 143 -22.97 11.00 7.47
N PHE A 144 -22.10 11.10 6.47
CA PHE A 144 -21.67 9.98 5.64
C PHE A 144 -20.32 9.39 6.09
N GLN A 145 -19.78 9.84 7.23
CA GLN A 145 -18.44 9.45 7.69
C GLN A 145 -18.26 7.94 7.84
N TYR A 146 -19.28 7.25 8.38
CA TYR A 146 -19.28 5.78 8.49
C TYR A 146 -19.29 5.08 7.13
N VAL A 147 -20.03 5.63 6.15
CA VAL A 147 -20.04 5.10 4.77
C VAL A 147 -18.65 5.19 4.16
N ILE A 148 -17.94 6.30 4.39
CA ILE A 148 -16.60 6.49 3.86
C ILE A 148 -15.61 5.57 4.55
N LEU A 149 -15.68 5.44 5.88
CA LEU A 149 -14.81 4.52 6.61
C LEU A 149 -14.90 3.09 6.06
N LEU A 150 -16.13 2.61 5.81
CA LEU A 150 -16.36 1.30 5.19
C LEU A 150 -15.85 1.24 3.75
N ASN A 151 -15.96 2.33 2.99
CA ASN A 151 -15.44 2.43 1.62
C ASN A 151 -13.90 2.40 1.58
N GLU A 152 -13.24 3.13 2.47
CA GLU A 152 -11.77 3.13 2.62
C GLU A 152 -11.27 1.75 3.06
N ALA A 153 -11.93 1.13 4.03
CA ALA A 153 -11.61 -0.25 4.44
C ALA A 153 -11.77 -1.23 3.27
N HIS A 154 -12.88 -1.15 2.52
CA HIS A 154 -13.09 -1.97 1.33
C HIS A 154 -12.02 -1.72 0.25
N ASN A 155 -11.68 -0.46 -0.04
CA ASN A 155 -10.65 -0.09 -1.01
C ASN A 155 -9.27 -0.63 -0.61
N CYS A 156 -8.91 -0.49 0.67
CA CYS A 156 -7.65 -1.01 1.21
C CYS A 156 -7.58 -2.54 1.08
N LEU A 157 -8.65 -3.25 1.46
CA LEU A 157 -8.75 -4.70 1.31
C LEU A 157 -8.60 -5.13 -0.17
N MET A 158 -9.33 -4.48 -1.07
CA MET A 158 -9.25 -4.77 -2.51
C MET A 158 -7.86 -4.47 -3.08
N ALA A 159 -7.20 -3.39 -2.66
CA ALA A 159 -5.85 -3.07 -3.07
C ALA A 159 -4.85 -4.16 -2.65
N VAL A 160 -4.97 -4.68 -1.42
CA VAL A 160 -4.13 -5.79 -0.94
C VAL A 160 -4.44 -7.07 -1.71
N VAL A 161 -5.71 -7.40 -1.97
CA VAL A 161 -6.09 -8.57 -2.78
C VAL A 161 -5.49 -8.48 -4.19
N VAL A 162 -5.63 -7.33 -4.86
CA VAL A 162 -5.06 -7.10 -6.19
C VAL A 162 -3.53 -7.21 -6.17
N LEU A 163 -2.86 -6.67 -5.15
CA LEU A 163 -1.41 -6.80 -4.97
C LEU A 163 -1.00 -8.27 -4.87
N LEU A 164 -1.67 -9.05 -4.02
CA LEU A 164 -1.36 -10.48 -3.84
C LEU A 164 -1.64 -11.29 -5.12
N LEU A 165 -2.72 -10.98 -5.85
CA LEU A 165 -3.01 -11.59 -7.14
C LEU A 165 -1.94 -11.26 -8.19
N ASN A 166 -1.45 -10.02 -8.22
CA ASN A 166 -0.33 -9.63 -9.08
C ASN A 166 0.97 -10.37 -8.71
N LEU A 167 1.28 -10.50 -7.43
CA LEU A 167 2.43 -11.32 -6.98
C LEU A 167 2.27 -12.79 -7.39
N LYS A 168 1.06 -13.33 -7.33
CA LYS A 168 0.75 -14.68 -7.82
C LYS A 168 0.91 -14.80 -9.33
N PHE A 169 0.53 -13.77 -10.09
CA PHE A 169 0.77 -13.71 -11.53
C PHE A 169 2.26 -13.74 -11.86
N LEU A 170 3.11 -12.99 -11.13
CA LEU A 170 4.57 -13.04 -11.30
C LEU A 170 5.14 -14.45 -11.07
N ARG A 171 4.55 -15.23 -10.14
CA ARG A 171 4.93 -16.63 -9.95
C ARG A 171 4.61 -17.49 -11.18
N LEU A 172 3.47 -17.28 -11.83
CA LEU A 172 3.12 -18.02 -13.05
C LEU A 172 4.13 -17.73 -14.16
N LEU A 173 4.77 -16.56 -14.17
CA LEU A 173 5.81 -16.25 -15.15
C LEU A 173 7.15 -16.98 -14.91
N ARG A 174 7.31 -17.74 -13.81
CA ARG A 174 8.51 -18.55 -13.56
C ARG A 174 8.71 -19.68 -14.59
N PHE A 175 7.74 -19.98 -15.45
CA PHE A 175 7.97 -20.86 -16.61
C PHE A 175 9.03 -20.30 -17.57
N ASN A 176 9.27 -18.98 -17.57
CA ASN A 176 10.37 -18.39 -18.32
C ASN A 176 11.69 -18.58 -17.55
N ARG A 177 12.68 -19.22 -18.20
CA ARG A 177 14.02 -19.47 -17.65
C ARG A 177 14.66 -18.22 -17.04
N LYS A 178 14.55 -17.06 -17.70
CA LYS A 178 15.13 -15.80 -17.20
C LYS A 178 14.50 -15.37 -15.87
N ILE A 179 13.18 -15.52 -15.75
CA ILE A 179 12.42 -15.16 -14.54
C ILE A 179 12.63 -16.18 -13.42
N SER A 180 12.75 -17.47 -13.76
CA SER A 180 13.07 -18.52 -12.80
C SER A 180 14.44 -18.31 -12.16
N MET A 181 15.46 -17.99 -12.96
CA MET A 181 16.80 -17.66 -12.47
C MET A 181 16.78 -16.45 -11.54
N LEU A 182 16.11 -15.35 -11.93
CA LEU A 182 15.96 -14.17 -11.06
C LEU A 182 15.30 -14.52 -9.72
N SER A 183 14.24 -15.33 -9.75
CA SER A 183 13.55 -15.76 -8.52
C SER A 183 14.44 -16.65 -7.64
N ALA A 184 15.27 -17.51 -8.22
CA ALA A 184 16.24 -18.33 -7.49
C ALA A 184 17.35 -17.46 -6.89
N THR A 185 17.89 -16.49 -7.64
CA THR A 185 18.86 -15.51 -7.15
C THR A 185 18.32 -14.74 -5.95
N VAL A 186 17.11 -14.19 -6.05
CA VAL A 186 16.47 -13.47 -4.92
C VAL A 186 16.27 -14.40 -3.72
N LYS A 187 15.88 -15.66 -3.94
CA LYS A 187 15.69 -16.63 -2.86
C LYS A 187 17.01 -16.97 -2.16
N LEU A 188 18.10 -17.12 -2.91
CA LEU A 188 19.44 -17.37 -2.35
C LEU A 188 19.95 -16.13 -1.60
N ALA A 189 19.80 -14.95 -2.19
CA ALA A 189 20.19 -13.67 -1.61
C ALA A 189 19.32 -13.26 -0.39
N ALA A 190 18.13 -13.85 -0.20
CA ALA A 190 17.17 -13.39 0.80
C ALA A 190 17.74 -13.37 2.22
N LYS A 191 18.49 -14.41 2.62
CA LYS A 191 19.08 -14.49 3.96
C LYS A 191 20.17 -13.43 4.19
N PRO A 192 21.21 -13.29 3.33
CA PRO A 192 22.21 -12.23 3.50
C PRO A 192 21.60 -10.83 3.34
N LEU A 193 20.67 -10.63 2.41
CA LEU A 193 19.97 -9.35 2.25
C LEU A 193 19.15 -8.96 3.48
N PHE A 194 18.49 -9.91 4.15
CA PHE A 194 17.73 -9.62 5.36
C PHE A 194 18.64 -9.17 6.50
N ALA A 195 19.76 -9.87 6.72
CA ALA A 195 20.76 -9.46 7.70
C ALA A 195 21.35 -8.08 7.35
N TYR A 196 21.58 -7.84 6.06
CA TYR A 196 22.11 -6.58 5.58
C TYR A 196 21.13 -5.41 5.69
N ALA A 197 19.83 -5.65 5.44
CA ALA A 197 18.77 -4.65 5.61
C ALA A 197 18.69 -4.14 7.06
N LEU A 198 18.99 -4.99 8.05
CA LEU A 198 19.07 -4.58 9.44
C LEU A 198 20.23 -3.60 9.68
N VAL A 199 21.38 -3.79 9.02
CA VAL A 199 22.49 -2.83 9.08
C VAL A 199 22.11 -1.49 8.47
N ILE A 200 21.49 -1.48 7.28
CA ILE A 200 20.99 -0.25 6.65
C ILE A 200 20.00 0.47 7.59
N PHE A 201 19.06 -0.28 8.16
CA PHE A 201 18.05 0.28 9.06
C PHE A 201 18.68 0.91 10.32
N LEU A 202 19.66 0.25 10.94
CA LEU A 202 20.37 0.80 12.10
C LEU A 202 21.14 2.08 11.75
N VAL A 203 21.76 2.14 10.57
CA VAL A 203 22.45 3.36 10.10
C VAL A 203 21.44 4.49 9.89
N ILE A 204 20.33 4.23 9.17
CA ILE A 204 19.25 5.22 8.99
C ILE A 204 18.73 5.70 10.35
N LEU A 205 18.53 4.79 11.30
CA LEU A 205 18.02 5.11 12.63
C LEU A 205 19.00 5.98 13.42
N ALA A 206 20.30 5.70 13.36
CA ALA A 206 21.34 6.51 14.02
C ALA A 206 21.37 7.94 13.47
N PHE A 207 21.32 8.10 12.14
CA PHE A 207 21.22 9.43 11.53
C PHE A 207 19.87 10.10 11.81
N ALA A 208 18.77 9.34 11.87
CA ALA A 208 17.47 9.87 12.24
C ALA A 208 17.46 10.43 13.65
N PHE A 209 18.06 9.74 14.63
CA PHE A 209 18.24 10.26 15.99
C PHE A 209 19.03 11.57 15.98
N LEU A 210 20.18 11.59 15.30
CA LEU A 210 21.01 12.80 15.18
C LEU A 210 20.22 13.95 14.54
N GLY A 211 19.52 13.70 13.43
CA GLY A 211 18.73 14.70 12.72
C GLY A 211 17.55 15.22 13.53
N THR A 212 16.85 14.36 14.28
CA THR A 212 15.79 14.80 15.20
C THR A 212 16.34 15.71 16.30
N LEU A 213 17.48 15.35 16.89
CA LEU A 213 18.09 16.14 17.96
C LEU A 213 18.63 17.49 17.47
N MET A 214 19.23 17.52 16.28
CA MET A 214 19.85 18.74 15.75
C MET A 214 18.86 19.67 15.05
N PHE A 215 17.92 19.13 14.28
CA PHE A 215 17.05 19.91 13.40
C PHE A 215 15.56 19.84 13.77
N GLY A 216 15.16 19.01 14.73
CA GLY A 216 13.75 18.77 15.02
C GLY A 216 12.96 19.97 15.56
N THR A 217 13.65 20.99 16.09
CA THR A 217 13.03 22.24 16.54
C THR A 217 12.82 23.25 15.40
N GLN A 218 13.61 23.15 14.33
CA GLN A 218 13.64 24.12 13.24
C GLN A 218 12.92 23.62 11.98
N LEU A 219 13.04 22.31 11.69
CA LEU A 219 12.57 21.72 10.45
C LEU A 219 11.43 20.70 10.71
N PRO A 220 10.28 20.82 10.03
CA PRO A 220 9.11 19.97 10.26
C PRO A 220 9.32 18.50 9.86
N GLN A 221 10.24 18.23 8.93
CA GLN A 221 10.62 16.89 8.47
C GLN A 221 11.42 16.14 9.55
N TYR A 222 12.07 16.87 10.48
CA TYR A 222 12.91 16.27 11.52
C TYR A 222 12.28 16.31 12.92
N ARG A 223 11.06 16.83 13.04
CA ARG A 223 10.39 17.06 14.34
C ARG A 223 10.11 15.78 15.16
N THR A 224 9.96 14.64 14.50
CA THR A 224 9.70 13.36 15.16
C THR A 224 10.63 12.30 14.57
N LEU A 225 11.04 11.32 15.37
CA LEU A 225 11.91 10.24 14.91
C LEU A 225 11.36 9.54 13.67
N THR A 226 10.05 9.27 13.62
CA THR A 226 9.39 8.66 12.47
C THR A 226 9.55 9.50 11.20
N ARG A 227 9.31 10.81 11.29
CA ARG A 227 9.51 11.71 10.13
C ARG A 227 10.97 11.80 9.74
N SER A 228 11.90 11.83 10.70
CA SER A 228 13.34 11.79 10.40
C SER A 228 13.75 10.50 9.68
N VAL A 229 13.26 9.33 10.12
CA VAL A 229 13.51 8.05 9.42
C VAL A 229 13.02 8.11 7.97
N VAL A 230 11.83 8.69 7.74
CA VAL A 230 11.32 8.90 6.37
C VAL A 230 12.22 9.86 5.60
N ALA A 231 12.60 11.00 6.18
CA ALA A 231 13.44 12.01 5.53
C ALA A 231 14.81 11.44 5.12
N PHE A 232 15.48 10.68 6.00
CA PHE A 232 16.74 10.01 5.65
C PHE A 232 16.53 8.92 4.59
N SER A 233 15.42 8.17 4.64
CA SER A 233 15.10 7.19 3.59
C SER A 233 14.87 7.87 2.22
N GLU A 234 14.23 9.04 2.18
CA GLU A 234 14.10 9.85 0.96
C GLU A 234 15.45 10.40 0.50
N MET A 235 16.30 10.83 1.44
CA MET A 235 17.65 11.32 1.15
C MET A 235 18.54 10.24 0.53
N MET A 236 18.41 8.98 0.96
CA MET A 236 19.08 7.83 0.31
C MET A 236 18.71 7.72 -1.18
N LEU A 237 17.47 8.04 -1.55
CA LEU A 237 17.00 8.04 -2.94
C LEU A 237 17.39 9.31 -3.71
N GLY A 238 18.12 10.23 -3.07
CA GLY A 238 18.54 11.51 -3.65
C GLY A 238 17.51 12.64 -3.52
N LYS A 239 16.43 12.45 -2.75
CA LYS A 239 15.42 13.47 -2.50
C LYS A 239 15.66 14.13 -1.15
N PHE A 240 16.28 15.30 -1.15
CA PHE A 240 16.50 16.11 0.05
C PHE A 240 16.62 17.60 -0.30
N ASP A 241 16.27 18.47 0.63
CA ASP A 241 16.47 19.91 0.50
C ASP A 241 17.78 20.32 1.18
N PHE A 242 18.81 20.58 0.37
CA PHE A 242 20.10 21.01 0.88
C PHE A 242 20.05 22.38 1.56
N TYR A 243 19.26 23.31 1.00
CA TYR A 243 19.22 24.69 1.46
C TYR A 243 18.57 24.78 2.84
N GLU A 244 17.48 24.05 3.08
CA GLU A 244 16.82 24.00 4.39
C GLU A 244 17.78 23.55 5.51
N LEU A 245 18.60 22.51 5.27
CA LEU A 245 19.56 22.04 6.28
C LEU A 245 20.77 22.97 6.43
N ALA A 246 21.25 23.57 5.32
CA ALA A 246 22.36 24.51 5.35
C ALA A 246 22.01 25.81 6.08
N GLU A 247 20.77 26.28 5.95
CA GLU A 247 20.27 27.44 6.67
C GLU A 247 20.07 27.16 8.16
N ALA A 248 19.55 25.97 8.51
CA ALA A 248 19.37 25.56 9.91
C ALA A 248 20.71 25.49 10.68
N ASN A 249 21.75 24.94 10.05
CA ASN A 249 23.10 24.99 10.59
C ASN A 249 24.16 24.94 9.47
N ARG A 250 24.85 26.08 9.27
CA ARG A 250 25.81 26.29 8.17
C ARG A 250 26.95 25.27 8.11
N ALA A 251 27.36 24.71 9.25
CA ALA A 251 28.45 23.73 9.30
C ALA A 251 27.92 22.30 9.40
N PHE A 252 27.01 22.04 10.35
CA PHE A 252 26.55 20.69 10.63
C PHE A 252 25.55 20.15 9.60
N GLY A 253 24.72 21.00 8.98
CA GLY A 253 23.76 20.58 7.95
C GLY A 253 24.47 19.98 6.73
N PRO A 254 25.34 20.73 6.04
CA PRO A 254 26.09 20.22 4.89
C PRO A 254 26.99 19.03 5.25
N GLY A 255 27.64 19.07 6.42
CA GLY A 255 28.48 17.98 6.90
C GLY A 255 27.71 16.67 7.11
N LEU A 256 26.51 16.76 7.69
CA LEU A 256 25.64 15.61 7.93
C LEU A 256 25.12 15.01 6.61
N ILE A 257 24.69 15.86 5.66
CA ILE A 257 24.29 15.40 4.32
C ILE A 257 25.46 14.70 3.63
N PHE A 258 26.64 15.30 3.66
CA PHE A 258 27.83 14.75 3.01
C PHE A 258 28.22 13.38 3.59
N ILE A 259 28.32 13.27 4.92
CA ILE A 259 28.67 12.01 5.59
C ILE A 259 27.61 10.94 5.31
N TYR A 260 26.32 11.30 5.39
CA TYR A 260 25.22 10.38 5.11
C TYR A 260 25.25 9.89 3.66
N GLN A 261 25.41 10.79 2.69
CA GLN A 261 25.45 10.44 1.28
C GLN A 261 26.66 9.56 0.96
N LEU A 262 27.82 9.85 1.57
CA LEU A 262 29.01 9.02 1.44
C LEU A 262 28.75 7.61 1.95
N ALA A 263 28.23 7.48 3.17
CA ALA A 263 27.93 6.19 3.78
C ALA A 263 26.87 5.39 3.01
N MET A 264 25.73 6.00 2.67
CA MET A 264 24.61 5.30 2.05
C MET A 264 24.87 4.95 0.59
N GLN A 265 25.39 5.90 -0.21
CA GLN A 265 25.53 5.69 -1.65
C GLN A 265 26.81 4.93 -2.01
N PHE A 266 27.95 5.28 -1.41
CA PHE A 266 29.23 4.67 -1.80
C PHE A 266 29.52 3.38 -1.05
N ILE A 267 29.10 3.26 0.20
CA ILE A 267 29.40 2.06 0.99
C ILE A 267 28.21 1.10 0.93
N LEU A 268 27.05 1.56 1.40
CA LEU A 268 25.95 0.63 1.65
C LEU A 268 25.25 0.15 0.36
N LEU A 269 24.98 1.05 -0.59
CA LEU A 269 24.36 0.66 -1.86
C LEU A 269 25.29 -0.28 -2.67
N ASN A 270 26.59 -0.02 -2.68
CA ASN A 270 27.55 -0.89 -3.37
C ASN A 270 27.65 -2.28 -2.73
N LEU A 271 27.58 -2.38 -1.40
CA LEU A 271 27.56 -3.67 -0.71
C LEU A 271 26.24 -4.43 -0.97
N PHE A 272 25.10 -3.73 -1.02
CA PHE A 272 23.82 -4.32 -1.45
C PHE A 272 23.92 -4.94 -2.84
N ILE A 273 24.48 -4.20 -3.81
CA ILE A 273 24.70 -4.69 -5.17
C ILE A 273 25.67 -5.88 -5.16
N GLY A 274 26.75 -5.82 -4.38
CA GLY A 274 27.72 -6.92 -4.25
C GLY A 274 27.07 -8.24 -3.84
N ILE A 275 26.24 -8.23 -2.79
CA ILE A 275 25.51 -9.43 -2.32
C ILE A 275 24.59 -10.00 -3.42
N LEU A 276 23.92 -9.13 -4.17
CA LEU A 276 23.07 -9.53 -5.28
C LEU A 276 23.87 -10.13 -6.44
N CYS A 277 24.98 -9.51 -6.83
CA CYS A 277 25.85 -10.00 -7.89
C CYS A 277 26.45 -11.36 -7.55
N GLU A 278 26.96 -11.54 -6.33
CA GLU A 278 27.49 -12.82 -5.86
C GLU A 278 26.42 -13.91 -5.90
N SER A 279 25.23 -13.63 -5.37
CA SER A 279 24.12 -14.58 -5.39
C SER A 279 23.65 -14.89 -6.83
N PHE A 280 23.74 -13.91 -7.74
CA PHE A 280 23.40 -14.09 -9.14
C PHE A 280 24.41 -14.99 -9.84
N GLU A 281 25.71 -14.80 -9.61
CA GLU A 281 26.77 -15.61 -10.18
C GLU A 281 26.70 -17.08 -9.71
N VAL A 282 26.42 -17.31 -8.43
CA VAL A 282 26.22 -18.66 -7.87
C VAL A 282 25.04 -19.37 -8.53
N VAL A 283 23.90 -18.70 -8.68
CA VAL A 283 22.72 -19.31 -9.33
C VAL A 283 22.96 -19.50 -10.83
N ARG A 284 23.66 -18.58 -11.49
CA ARG A 284 23.99 -18.68 -12.91
C ARG A 284 24.92 -19.85 -13.19
N SER A 285 25.92 -20.09 -12.35
CA SER A 285 26.85 -21.22 -12.51
C SER A 285 26.15 -22.57 -12.26
N ASP A 286 25.28 -22.66 -11.25
CA ASP A 286 24.47 -23.86 -10.98
C ASP A 286 23.44 -24.14 -12.10
N ALA A 287 22.80 -23.10 -12.64
CA ALA A 287 21.86 -23.22 -13.76
C ALA A 287 22.51 -23.63 -15.10
N LEU A 288 23.85 -23.57 -15.21
CA LEU A 288 24.60 -24.16 -16.32
C LEU A 288 24.89 -25.65 -16.09
N GLN A 289 24.85 -26.12 -14.84
CA GLN A 289 25.14 -27.51 -14.45
C GLN A 289 23.89 -28.39 -14.33
N GLN A 290 22.70 -27.81 -14.10
CA GLN A 290 21.46 -28.58 -14.02
C GLN A 290 20.98 -29.08 -15.40
N PRO A 291 20.67 -30.38 -15.56
CA PRO A 291 20.05 -30.90 -16.77
C PRO A 291 18.65 -30.31 -16.93
N ASN A 292 18.33 -30.00 -18.18
CA ASN A 292 17.28 -29.07 -18.59
C ASN A 292 15.85 -29.58 -18.27
N GLU A 293 15.29 -29.27 -17.09
CA GLU A 293 13.85 -29.48 -16.79
C GLU A 293 12.90 -28.79 -17.81
N TYR A 294 13.44 -27.89 -18.63
CA TYR A 294 12.73 -27.09 -19.61
C TYR A 294 12.62 -27.72 -21.00
N GLU A 295 12.98 -29.01 -21.15
CA GLU A 295 12.51 -29.81 -22.28
C GLU A 295 10.99 -29.75 -22.41
N ILE A 296 10.21 -29.54 -21.34
CA ILE A 296 8.75 -29.52 -21.39
C ILE A 296 8.18 -28.36 -22.23
N VAL A 297 8.79 -27.17 -22.22
CA VAL A 297 8.29 -26.03 -23.04
C VAL A 297 8.69 -26.20 -24.50
N ASN A 298 9.91 -26.64 -24.76
CA ASN A 298 10.33 -27.03 -26.11
C ASN A 298 9.50 -28.21 -26.62
N TYR A 299 9.17 -29.17 -25.76
CA TYR A 299 8.32 -30.31 -26.05
C TYR A 299 6.88 -29.86 -26.35
N MET A 300 6.28 -29.00 -25.53
CA MET A 300 4.94 -28.46 -25.80
C MET A 300 4.92 -27.61 -27.07
N THR A 301 5.94 -26.79 -27.29
CA THR A 301 6.04 -25.97 -28.50
C THR A 301 6.25 -26.85 -29.73
N ASN A 302 7.09 -27.88 -29.64
CA ASN A 302 7.32 -28.85 -30.72
C ASN A 302 6.08 -29.73 -30.95
N ARG A 303 5.31 -30.06 -29.90
CA ARG A 303 4.04 -30.79 -30.01
C ARG A 303 2.97 -29.93 -30.66
N ILE A 304 2.88 -28.66 -30.32
CA ILE A 304 1.98 -27.70 -30.96
C ILE A 304 2.39 -27.51 -32.43
N LYS A 305 3.69 -27.34 -32.71
CA LYS A 305 4.23 -27.29 -34.08
C LYS A 305 3.98 -28.57 -34.88
N SER A 306 4.06 -29.74 -34.24
CA SER A 306 3.77 -31.03 -34.89
C SER A 306 2.28 -31.19 -35.21
N TYR A 307 1.39 -30.60 -34.42
CA TYR A 307 -0.05 -30.54 -34.74
C TYR A 307 -0.36 -29.55 -35.87
N PHE A 308 0.46 -28.50 -36.04
CA PHE A 308 0.31 -27.50 -37.11
C PHE A 308 1.19 -27.74 -38.35
N GLY A 309 1.86 -28.88 -38.45
CA GLY A 309 2.53 -29.32 -39.67
C GLY A 309 3.73 -28.48 -40.12
N GLN A 310 4.36 -27.71 -39.22
CA GLN A 310 5.61 -27.02 -39.52
C GLN A 310 6.75 -27.71 -38.77
N THR A 311 7.43 -28.61 -39.48
CA THR A 311 8.76 -29.14 -39.13
C THR A 311 9.79 -28.03 -39.10
#